data_AF-X6GK96-F1
#
_entry.id   AF-X6GK96-F1
#
_cell.length_a   1.000
_cell.length_b   1.000
_cell.length_c   1.000
_cell.angle_alpha   90.00
_cell.angle_beta   90.00
_cell.angle_gamma   90.00
#
_symmetry.space_group_name_H-M   'P 1'
#
loop_
_entity.id
_entity.type
_entity.pdbx_description
1 polymer ?
#
loop_
_entity_poly.entity_id
_entity_poly.type
_entity_poly.pdbx_seq_one_letter_code
_entity_poly.pdbx_strand_id
1 'polypeptide(L)'
;MMSVANTYESQSPQTQYLFAGLIEVFRDSDTGRQAMIPFSDLRKLFPLKAGAKATIEFVELSLNQPPKGTKTLSLIVKGKETFRLGDCKYNVLAVKETFKNGAGETLDSFTALYAPDLQAALARRYDEGTSSESVNGYETIKPLAE
;
A
#
# COMPACT_ATOMS: atom_id res chain seq x y z
N MET A 1 0.38 -11.85 -6.43
CA MET A 1 1.25 -11.11 -5.49
C MET A 1 2.15 -10.25 -6.36
N MET A 2 2.34 -8.98 -6.01
CA MET A 2 3.19 -8.04 -6.76
C MET A 2 4.44 -7.74 -5.94
N SER A 3 5.61 -7.70 -6.57
CA SER A 3 6.86 -7.26 -5.94
C SER A 3 7.21 -5.86 -6.43
N VAL A 4 7.61 -4.98 -5.50
CA VAL A 4 7.99 -3.59 -5.78
C VAL A 4 9.33 -3.31 -5.12
N ALA A 5 10.32 -2.98 -5.92
CA ALA A 5 11.61 -2.48 -5.43
C ALA A 5 11.57 -0.95 -5.33
N ASN A 6 11.76 -0.43 -4.13
CA ASN A 6 11.88 1.01 -3.87
C ASN A 6 13.34 1.33 -3.53
N THR A 7 13.91 2.28 -4.27
CA THR A 7 15.23 2.87 -3.98
C THR A 7 15.04 4.30 -3.53
N TYR A 8 15.45 4.62 -2.31
CA TYR A 8 15.46 6.00 -1.82
C TYR A 8 16.90 6.51 -1.85
N GLU A 9 17.12 7.78 -2.22
CA GLU A 9 18.46 8.35 -2.47
C GLU A 9 19.47 8.15 -1.32
N SER A 10 18.99 7.91 -0.09
CA SER A 10 19.82 7.74 1.12
C SER A 10 19.63 6.39 1.84
N GLN A 11 18.87 5.44 1.29
CA GLN A 11 18.57 4.17 1.97
C GLN A 11 18.83 2.96 1.09
N SER A 12 19.18 1.84 1.74
CA SER A 12 19.21 0.53 1.08
C SER A 12 17.89 0.25 0.35
N PRO A 13 17.94 -0.34 -0.85
CA PRO A 13 16.74 -0.77 -1.56
C PRO A 13 15.83 -1.62 -0.67
N GLN A 14 14.52 -1.39 -0.79
CA GLN A 14 13.51 -2.18 -0.10
C GLN A 14 12.63 -2.87 -1.12
N THR A 15 12.46 -4.18 -0.98
CA THR A 15 11.53 -4.96 -1.81
C THR A 15 10.26 -5.23 -1.00
N GLN A 16 9.13 -4.68 -1.44
CA GLN A 16 7.82 -4.89 -0.85
C GLN A 16 7.06 -5.95 -1.66
N TYR A 17 6.38 -6.85 -0.96
CA TYR A 17 5.49 -7.85 -1.55
C TYR A 17 4.06 -7.51 -1.15
N LEU A 18 3.26 -7.24 -2.16
CA LEU A 18 1.92 -6.68 -2.02
C LEU A 18 0.88 -7.73 -2.44
N PHE A 19 -0.08 -8.01 -1.57
CA PHE A 19 -1.28 -8.76 -1.89
C PHE A 19 -2.20 -7.90 -2.77
N ALA A 20 -2.58 -8.45 -3.94
CA ALA A 20 -3.32 -7.76 -5.00
C ALA A 20 -2.70 -6.39 -5.41
N GLY A 21 -1.41 -6.18 -5.14
CA GLY A 21 -0.66 -4.96 -5.42
C GLY A 21 -1.03 -3.73 -4.60
N LEU A 22 -1.74 -3.92 -3.48
CA LEU A 22 -2.17 -2.86 -2.59
C LEU A 22 -1.69 -3.07 -1.15
N ILE A 23 -1.99 -4.23 -0.56
CA ILE A 23 -1.74 -4.49 0.87
C ILE A 23 -0.36 -5.13 1.02
N GLU A 24 0.56 -4.46 1.73
CA GLU A 24 1.87 -5.05 2.03
C GLU A 24 1.72 -6.26 2.96
N VAL A 25 2.34 -7.38 2.58
CA VAL A 25 2.38 -8.60 3.41
C VAL A 25 3.79 -8.96 3.83
N PHE A 26 4.79 -8.53 3.07
CA PHE A 26 6.18 -8.77 3.39
C PHE A 26 7.07 -7.66 2.84
N ARG A 27 8.14 -7.35 3.55
CA ARG A 27 9.17 -6.40 3.14
C ARG A 27 10.54 -6.98 3.46
N ASP A 28 11.42 -6.89 2.49
CA ASP A 28 12.82 -7.31 2.59
C ASP A 28 13.73 -6.12 2.29
N SER A 29 14.67 -5.84 3.18
CA SER A 29 15.75 -4.87 3.00
C SER A 29 17.00 -5.30 3.77
N ASP A 30 18.15 -4.72 3.43
CA ASP A 30 19.40 -4.97 4.15
C ASP A 30 19.32 -4.56 5.63
N THR A 31 18.44 -3.61 5.95
CA THR A 31 18.22 -3.10 7.31
C THR A 31 17.21 -3.90 8.11
N GLY A 32 16.48 -4.83 7.49
CA GLY A 32 15.54 -5.70 8.20
C GLY A 32 14.49 -6.35 7.30
N ARG A 33 13.88 -7.41 7.83
CA ARG A 33 12.73 -8.09 7.23
C ARG A 33 11.51 -7.91 8.10
N GLN A 34 10.38 -7.64 7.47
CA GLN A 34 9.10 -7.48 8.14
C GLN A 34 8.03 -8.30 7.43
N ALA A 35 7.21 -9.02 8.20
CA ALA A 35 6.06 -9.75 7.70
C ALA A 35 4.78 -9.26 8.41
N MET A 36 3.76 -8.92 7.63
CA MET A 36 2.43 -8.61 8.13
C MET A 36 1.56 -9.85 7.99
N ILE A 37 1.17 -10.45 9.11
CA ILE A 37 0.33 -11.65 9.14
C ILE A 37 -1.11 -11.23 9.44
N PRO A 38 -2.01 -11.20 8.43
CA PRO A 38 -3.39 -10.82 8.64
C PRO A 38 -4.16 -11.93 9.36
N PHE A 39 -5.09 -11.55 10.24
CA PHE A 39 -6.00 -12.49 10.91
C PHE A 39 -7.22 -12.87 10.06
N SER A 40 -7.40 -12.19 8.92
CA SER A 40 -8.50 -12.40 8.01
C SER A 40 -8.01 -12.79 6.61
N ASP A 41 -8.88 -13.48 5.86
CA ASP A 41 -8.61 -13.83 4.47
C ASP A 41 -8.72 -12.59 3.57
N LEU A 42 -7.58 -12.04 3.17
CA LEU A 42 -7.49 -10.85 2.31
C LEU A 42 -8.19 -11.02 0.95
N ARG A 43 -8.38 -12.27 0.47
CA ARG A 43 -9.08 -12.52 -0.80
C ARG A 43 -10.52 -12.02 -0.77
N LYS A 44 -11.15 -11.97 0.41
CA LYS A 44 -12.53 -11.51 0.59
C LYS A 44 -12.70 -10.00 0.39
N LEU A 45 -11.60 -9.25 0.35
CA LEU A 45 -11.61 -7.80 0.14
C LEU A 45 -11.73 -7.42 -1.34
N PHE A 46 -11.30 -8.29 -2.24
CA PHE A 46 -11.20 -7.99 -3.67
C PHE A 46 -12.31 -8.69 -4.47
N PRO A 47 -12.82 -8.07 -5.55
CA PRO A 47 -12.44 -6.74 -6.05
C PRO A 47 -12.97 -5.61 -5.16
N LEU A 48 -12.16 -4.56 -5.01
CA LEU A 48 -12.55 -3.37 -4.26
C LEU A 48 -13.67 -2.62 -5.00
N LYS A 49 -14.63 -2.10 -4.25
CA LYS A 49 -15.76 -1.31 -4.77
C LYS A 49 -15.69 0.11 -4.23
N ALA A 50 -16.07 1.09 -5.05
CA ALA A 50 -16.20 2.48 -4.60
C ALA A 50 -17.15 2.56 -3.40
N GLY A 51 -16.77 3.35 -2.38
CA GLY A 51 -17.50 3.47 -1.12
C GLY A 51 -17.26 2.33 -0.13
N ALA A 52 -16.57 1.26 -0.51
CA ALA A 52 -16.29 0.15 0.39
C ALA A 52 -15.35 0.58 1.52
N LYS A 53 -15.57 0.01 2.70
CA LYS A 53 -14.71 0.14 3.87
C LYS A 53 -14.32 -1.24 4.35
N ALA A 54 -13.07 -1.39 4.75
CA ALA A 54 -12.58 -2.63 5.34
C ALA A 54 -11.59 -2.32 6.46
N THR A 55 -11.53 -3.22 7.43
CA THR A 55 -10.57 -3.17 8.52
C THR A 55 -9.89 -4.52 8.58
N ILE A 56 -8.56 -4.51 8.53
CA ILE A 56 -7.73 -5.70 8.60
C ILE A 56 -6.92 -5.60 9.88
N GLU A 57 -7.05 -6.61 10.73
CA GLU A 57 -6.16 -6.80 11.87
C GLU A 57 -5.01 -7.70 11.46
N PHE A 58 -3.81 -7.35 11.89
CA PHE A 58 -2.61 -8.11 11.61
C PHE A 58 -1.63 -8.04 12.77
N VAL A 59 -0.74 -9.02 12.83
CA VAL A 59 0.46 -8.95 13.64
C VAL A 59 1.67 -8.68 12.74
N GLU A 60 2.56 -7.80 13.19
CA GLU A 60 3.81 -7.53 12.50
C GLU A 60 4.94 -8.32 13.14
N LEU A 61 5.62 -9.14 12.34
CA LEU A 61 6.80 -9.89 12.73
C LEU A 61 8.03 -9.20 12.15
N SER A 62 9.04 -8.98 12.98
CA SER A 62 10.33 -8.44 12.58
C SER A 62 11.44 -9.32 13.16
N LEU A 63 12.59 -9.35 12.49
CA LEU A 63 13.77 -10.06 13.01
C LEU A 63 14.17 -9.46 14.38
N ASN A 64 14.38 -10.33 15.36
CA ASN A 64 14.87 -9.99 16.70
C ASN A 64 13.97 -9.08 17.55
N GLN A 65 12.69 -8.93 17.19
CA GLN A 65 11.73 -8.18 18.01
C GLN A 65 10.45 -8.99 18.19
N PRO A 66 9.98 -9.20 19.44
CA PRO A 66 8.68 -9.80 19.65
C PRO A 66 7.58 -8.86 19.10
N PRO A 67 6.49 -9.41 18.54
CA PRO A 67 5.39 -8.59 18.06
C PRO A 67 4.79 -7.72 19.17
N LYS A 68 4.65 -6.42 18.90
CA LYS A 68 4.12 -5.43 19.85
C LYS A 68 2.60 -5.29 19.74
N GLY A 69 1.90 -6.42 19.90
CA GLY A 69 0.44 -6.48 19.82
C GLY A 69 -0.12 -6.42 18.39
N THR A 70 -1.45 -6.34 18.32
CA THR A 70 -2.20 -6.27 17.05
C THR A 70 -2.13 -4.86 16.47
N LYS A 71 -1.95 -4.77 15.16
CA LYS A 71 -2.06 -3.54 14.37
C LYS A 71 -3.29 -3.61 13.47
N THR A 72 -3.73 -2.45 13.00
CA THR A 72 -4.92 -2.35 12.16
C THR A 72 -4.64 -1.55 10.90
N LEU A 73 -5.06 -2.07 9.74
CA LEU A 73 -5.12 -1.36 8.47
C LEU A 73 -6.57 -1.09 8.13
N SER A 74 -6.96 0.18 8.12
CA SER A 74 -8.27 0.62 7.64
C SER A 74 -8.18 1.05 6.18
N LEU A 75 -9.08 0.53 5.36
CA LEU A 75 -9.23 0.88 3.96
C LEU A 75 -10.56 1.62 3.75
N ILE A 76 -10.51 2.77 3.07
CA ILE A 76 -11.70 3.49 2.62
C ILE A 76 -11.55 3.79 1.13
N VAL A 77 -12.35 3.12 0.29
CA VAL A 77 -12.36 3.36 -1.15
C VAL A 77 -13.20 4.60 -1.43
N LYS A 78 -12.57 5.75 -1.63
CA LYS A 78 -13.24 7.05 -1.83
C LYS A 78 -14.06 7.08 -3.10
N GLY A 79 -13.52 6.53 -4.20
CA GLY A 79 -14.16 6.59 -5.50
C GLY A 79 -13.20 6.18 -6.62
N LYS A 80 -13.66 6.41 -7.86
CA LYS A 80 -12.87 6.22 -9.08
C LYS A 80 -12.33 7.58 -9.53
N GLU A 81 -11.10 7.60 -10.01
CA GLU A 81 -10.50 8.75 -10.69
C GLU A 81 -9.61 8.26 -11.85
N THR A 82 -9.12 9.19 -12.66
CA THR A 82 -8.17 8.90 -13.74
C THR A 82 -6.79 9.38 -13.32
N PHE A 83 -5.81 8.48 -13.36
CA PHE A 83 -4.41 8.80 -13.11
C PHE A 83 -3.60 8.71 -14.42
N ARG A 84 -2.70 9.66 -14.64
CA ARG A 84 -1.79 9.65 -15.79
C ARG A 84 -0.43 9.12 -15.35
N LEU A 85 0.12 8.21 -16.15
CA LEU A 85 1.47 7.70 -16.01
C LEU A 85 2.09 7.68 -17.41
N GLY A 86 3.08 8.55 -17.61
CA GLY A 86 3.53 8.93 -18.94
C GLY A 86 2.36 9.42 -19.80
N ASP A 87 2.28 8.90 -21.03
CA ASP A 87 1.21 9.22 -21.98
C ASP A 87 -0.09 8.43 -21.75
N CYS A 88 -0.06 7.43 -20.86
CA CYS A 88 -1.19 6.55 -20.59
C CYS A 88 -2.11 7.08 -19.49
N LYS A 89 -3.41 6.82 -19.63
CA LYS A 89 -4.43 7.09 -18.61
C LYS A 89 -4.96 5.78 -18.04
N TYR A 90 -5.00 5.69 -16.72
CA TYR A 90 -5.49 4.53 -15.99
C TYR A 90 -6.69 4.90 -15.14
N ASN A 91 -7.68 4.01 -15.10
CA ASN A 91 -8.76 4.10 -14.13
C ASN A 91 -8.24 3.57 -12.79
N VAL A 92 -8.25 4.41 -11.77
CA VAL A 92 -7.78 4.05 -10.44
C VAL A 92 -8.88 4.23 -9.40
N LEU A 93 -8.81 3.44 -8.34
CA LEU A 93 -9.55 3.64 -7.11
C LEU A 93 -8.67 4.43 -6.15
N ALA A 94 -9.19 5.55 -5.64
CA ALA A 94 -8.55 6.27 -4.55
C ALA A 94 -8.86 5.55 -3.23
N VAL A 95 -7.90 4.81 -2.70
CA VAL A 95 -8.06 4.00 -1.48
C VAL A 95 -7.28 4.66 -0.36
N LYS A 96 -7.98 5.25 0.62
CA LYS A 96 -7.35 5.76 1.83
C LYS A 96 -6.96 4.57 2.71
N GLU A 97 -5.68 4.49 3.00
CA GLU A 97 -5.09 3.56 3.95
C GLU A 97 -4.75 4.31 5.24
N THR A 98 -5.07 3.70 6.38
CA THR A 98 -4.70 4.23 7.69
C THR A 98 -4.23 3.07 8.54
N PHE A 99 -2.96 3.14 8.94
CA PHE A 99 -2.31 2.17 9.80
C PHE A 99 -2.36 2.65 11.24
N LYS A 100 -2.74 1.77 12.15
CA LYS A 100 -2.79 2.03 13.59
C LYS A 100 -2.08 0.97 14.40
N ASN A 101 -1.49 1.36 15.53
CA ASN A 101 -0.97 0.42 16.51
C ASN A 101 -2.09 -0.11 17.42
N GLY A 102 -1.74 -1.05 18.32
CA GLY A 102 -2.70 -1.65 19.26
C GLY A 102 -3.29 -0.66 20.29
N ALA A 103 -2.70 0.53 20.46
CA ALA A 103 -3.25 1.61 21.28
C ALA A 103 -4.22 2.52 20.49
N GLY A 104 -4.38 2.30 19.18
CA GLY A 104 -5.23 3.10 18.30
C GLY A 104 -4.57 4.36 17.74
N GLU A 105 -3.28 4.58 18.04
CA GLU A 105 -2.49 5.70 17.50
C GLU A 105 -2.23 5.48 16.01
N THR A 106 -2.31 6.55 15.22
CA THR A 106 -2.06 6.48 13.78
C THR A 106 -0.56 6.42 13.53
N LEU A 107 -0.12 5.33 12.91
CA LEU A 107 1.27 5.11 12.51
C LEU A 107 1.57 5.76 11.16
N ASP A 108 0.62 5.64 10.22
CA ASP A 108 0.73 6.19 8.87
C ASP A 108 -0.67 6.36 8.26
N SER A 109 -0.80 7.31 7.32
CA SER A 109 -2.01 7.47 6.51
C SER A 109 -1.70 8.11 5.17
N PHE A 110 -2.18 7.49 4.10
CA PHE A 110 -2.07 8.00 2.74
C PHE A 110 -3.23 7.49 1.87
N THR A 111 -3.40 8.04 0.68
CA THR A 111 -4.34 7.54 -0.33
C THR A 111 -3.56 6.85 -1.44
N ALA A 112 -3.72 5.53 -1.59
CA ALA A 112 -3.18 4.78 -2.73
C ALA A 112 -4.07 4.97 -3.95
N LEU A 113 -3.46 5.28 -5.11
CA LEU A 113 -4.11 5.33 -6.40
C LEU A 113 -4.02 3.96 -7.06
N TYR A 114 -4.97 3.09 -6.73
CA TYR A 114 -4.95 1.67 -7.07
C TYR A 114 -5.59 1.40 -8.43
N ALA A 115 -4.84 0.90 -9.42
CA ALA A 115 -5.35 0.41 -10.69
C ALA A 115 -5.77 -1.07 -10.55
N PRO A 116 -7.08 -1.40 -10.52
CA PRO A 116 -7.53 -2.79 -10.37
C PRO A 116 -7.10 -3.67 -11.55
N ASP A 117 -7.08 -3.09 -12.74
CA ASP A 117 -6.77 -3.71 -14.02
C ASP A 117 -5.33 -4.23 -14.06
N LEU A 118 -4.42 -3.48 -13.42
CA LEU A 118 -3.01 -3.81 -13.28
C LEU A 118 -2.71 -4.56 -11.99
N GLN A 119 -3.67 -4.61 -11.07
CA GLN A 119 -3.47 -5.02 -9.67
C GLN A 119 -2.25 -4.32 -9.07
N ALA A 120 -2.19 -2.99 -9.16
CA ALA A 120 -1.05 -2.19 -8.71
C ALA A 120 -1.48 -0.80 -8.22
N ALA A 121 -0.88 -0.32 -7.12
CA ALA A 121 -0.93 1.10 -6.78
C ALA A 121 0.04 1.88 -7.68
N LEU A 122 -0.45 2.87 -8.42
CA LEU A 122 0.35 3.67 -9.35
C LEU A 122 0.96 4.91 -8.71
N ALA A 123 0.37 5.38 -7.61
CA ALA A 123 0.86 6.48 -6.82
C ALA A 123 0.32 6.42 -5.40
N ARG A 124 0.95 7.19 -4.52
CA ARG A 124 0.47 7.51 -3.17
C ARG A 124 0.30 9.02 -3.06
N ARG A 125 -0.84 9.44 -2.52
CA ARG A 125 -1.15 10.83 -2.18
C ARG A 125 -1.08 11.01 -0.67
N TYR A 126 -0.33 12.01 -0.23
CA TYR A 126 -0.11 12.34 1.17
C TYR A 126 -0.75 13.69 1.50
N ASP A 127 -1.07 13.91 2.78
CA ASP A 127 -1.60 15.17 3.32
C ASP A 127 -2.78 15.76 2.53
N GLU A 128 -3.63 14.86 2.01
CA GLU A 128 -4.73 15.19 1.11
C GLU A 128 -5.74 16.16 1.76
N GLY A 129 -6.07 17.22 1.04
CA GLY A 129 -6.95 18.30 1.50
C GLY A 129 -6.25 19.37 2.35
N THR A 130 -4.92 19.34 2.45
CA THR A 130 -4.11 20.38 3.12
C THR A 130 -3.25 21.15 2.12
N SER A 131 -2.60 22.22 2.58
CA SER A 131 -1.63 22.98 1.76
C SER A 131 -0.35 22.20 1.43
N SER A 132 -0.12 21.06 2.08
CA SER A 132 1.07 20.21 1.91
C SER A 132 0.78 18.96 1.09
N GLU A 133 -0.39 18.88 0.44
CA GLU A 133 -0.76 17.73 -0.37
C GLU A 133 0.30 17.43 -1.45
N SER A 134 0.72 16.17 -1.52
CA SER A 134 1.71 15.70 -2.50
C SER A 134 1.30 14.35 -3.09
N VAL A 135 1.70 14.10 -4.33
CA VAL A 135 1.46 12.83 -5.03
C VAL A 135 2.80 12.27 -5.50
N ASN A 136 3.15 11.11 -4.97
CA ASN A 136 4.36 10.37 -5.33
C ASN A 136 3.93 9.17 -6.17
N GLY A 137 4.21 9.19 -7.48
CA GLY A 137 3.80 8.15 -8.42
C GLY A 137 4.94 7.60 -9.25
N TYR A 138 4.70 6.45 -9.88
CA TYR A 138 5.61 5.92 -10.87
C TYR A 138 5.57 6.75 -12.15
N GLU A 139 6.72 6.84 -12.82
CA GLU A 139 6.85 7.60 -14.07
C GLU A 139 6.56 6.73 -15.31
N THR A 140 6.98 5.46 -15.28
CA THR A 140 6.89 4.55 -16.43
C THR A 140 6.50 3.13 -16.01
N ILE A 141 5.78 2.42 -16.89
CA ILE A 141 5.53 0.98 -16.80
C ILE A 141 6.27 0.36 -17.99
N LYS A 142 7.13 -0.62 -17.72
CA LYS A 142 7.90 -1.33 -18.73
C LYS A 142 7.57 -2.83 -18.67
N PRO A 143 7.59 -3.54 -19.81
CA PRO A 143 7.55 -4.99 -19.80
C PRO A 143 8.68 -5.54 -18.92
N LEU A 144 8.45 -6.67 -18.28
CA LEU A 144 9.55 -7.46 -17.72
C LEU A 144 10.44 -7.87 -18.89
N ALA A 145 11.74 -7.62 -18.79
CA ALA A 145 12.68 -8.19 -19.75
C ALA A 145 12.55 -9.72 -19.70
N GLU A 146 12.43 -10.36 -20.86
CA GLU A 146 12.49 -11.83 -20.97
C GLU A 146 13.84 -12.37 -20.50
#